data_AF-X1F0R7-F1
#
_entry.id   AF-X1F0R7-F1
#
_cell.length_a   1.000
_cell.length_b   1.000
_cell.length_c   1.000
_cell.angle_alpha   90.00
_cell.angle_beta   90.00
_cell.angle_gamma   90.00
#
_symmetry.space_group_name_H-M   'P 1'
#
loop_
_entity.id
_entity.type
_entity.pdbx_description
1 polymer ?
#
loop_
_entity_poly.entity_id
_entity_poly.type
_entity_poly.pdbx_seq_one_letter_code
_entity_poly.pdbx_strand_id
1 'polypeptide(L)'
;LVNTVRKLIESNRAYLCGVLLSELLQGIKNQRERMTVKKALHGLPYIEMDIERWEEAGNISLGLRKKGRLIPLTDIFVAVLAIHYNLEVFTLDVHFQLIPGISLFKGQA
;
A
#
# COMPACT_ATOMS: atom_id res chain seq x y z
N LEU A 1 -5.67 12.67 9.08
CA LEU A 1 -5.19 12.03 7.84
C LEU A 1 -4.01 12.80 7.23
N VAL A 2 -4.23 13.97 6.61
CA VAL A 2 -3.18 14.72 5.86
C VAL A 2 -1.93 15.01 6.69
N ASN A 3 -2.08 15.47 7.93
CA ASN A 3 -0.93 15.76 8.81
C ASN A 3 -0.13 14.51 9.16
N THR A 4 -0.79 13.36 9.33
CA THR A 4 -0.13 12.08 9.60
C THR A 4 0.67 11.63 8.39
N VAL A 5 0.07 11.66 7.19
CA VAL A 5 0.76 11.33 5.93
C VAL A 5 1.99 12.23 5.75
N ARG A 6 1.82 13.55 5.94
CA ARG A 6 2.92 14.51 5.84
C ARG A 6 4.07 14.14 6.78
N LYS A 7 3.78 13.92 8.07
CA LYS A 7 4.79 13.52 9.06
C LYS A 7 5.51 12.22 8.69
N LEU A 8 4.78 11.23 8.18
CA LEU A 8 5.39 9.95 7.76
C LEU A 8 6.31 10.13 6.55
N ILE A 9 5.96 10.99 5.60
CA ILE A 9 6.81 11.32 4.46
C ILE A 9 8.05 12.10 4.92
N GLU A 10 7.87 13.17 5.70
CA GLU A 10 8.96 14.03 6.19
C GLU A 10 9.95 13.28 7.09
N SER A 11 9.49 12.26 7.82
CA SER A 11 10.34 11.40 8.65
C SER A 11 10.91 10.18 7.91
N ASN A 12 10.76 10.11 6.58
CA ASN A 12 11.24 9.01 5.74
C ASN A 12 10.69 7.64 6.16
N ARG A 13 9.41 7.61 6.59
CA ARG A 13 8.66 6.43 7.04
C ARG A 13 7.55 6.03 6.07
N ALA A 14 7.55 6.56 4.85
CA ALA A 14 6.60 6.23 3.81
C ALA A 14 7.32 5.51 2.66
N TYR A 15 6.68 4.49 2.12
CA TYR A 15 7.19 3.69 1.00
C TYR A 15 6.22 3.78 -0.18
N LEU A 16 6.75 3.59 -1.38
CA LEU A 16 5.99 3.51 -2.62
C LEU A 16 6.14 2.12 -3.24
N CYS A 17 5.09 1.61 -3.85
CA CYS A 17 5.12 0.41 -4.69
C CYS A 17 4.35 0.64 -5.99
N GLY A 18 4.46 -0.30 -6.94
CA GLY A 18 3.87 -0.17 -8.27
C GLY A 18 2.36 0.06 -8.27
N VAL A 19 1.62 -0.61 -7.35
CA VAL A 19 0.17 -0.45 -7.20
C VAL A 19 -0.18 0.96 -6.75
N LEU A 20 0.43 1.44 -5.67
CA LEU A 20 0.19 2.78 -5.13
C LEU A 20 0.57 3.87 -6.13
N LEU A 21 1.72 3.71 -6.82
CA LEU A 21 2.12 4.63 -7.87
C LEU A 21 1.08 4.70 -8.98
N SER A 22 0.57 3.55 -9.42
CA SER A 22 -0.43 3.47 -10.49
C SER A 22 -1.75 4.12 -10.10
N GLU A 23 -2.28 3.82 -8.92
CA GLU A 23 -3.54 4.39 -8.41
C GLU A 23 -3.43 5.91 -8.19
N LEU A 24 -2.33 6.38 -7.59
CA LEU A 24 -2.10 7.81 -7.39
C LEU A 24 -2.01 8.57 -8.72
N LEU A 25 -1.29 8.02 -9.71
CA LEU A 25 -1.22 8.62 -11.04
C LEU A 25 -2.57 8.55 -11.77
N GLN A 26 -3.36 7.50 -11.59
CA GLN A 26 -4.69 7.38 -12.19
C GLN A 26 -5.65 8.45 -11.65
N GLY A 27 -5.61 8.75 -10.35
CA GLY A 27 -6.49 9.72 -9.71
C GLY A 27 -6.27 11.18 -10.13
N ILE A 28 -5.12 11.52 -10.72
CA ILE A 28 -4.77 12.90 -11.08
C ILE A 28 -5.33 13.27 -12.45
N LYS A 29 -6.26 14.23 -12.46
CA LYS A 29 -6.95 14.70 -13.68
C LYS A 29 -6.13 15.73 -14.48
N ASN A 30 -5.30 16.54 -13.81
CA ASN A 30 -4.56 17.63 -14.44
C ASN A 30 -3.12 17.21 -14.79
N GLN A 31 -2.70 17.43 -16.03
CA GLN A 31 -1.35 17.06 -16.51
C GLN A 31 -0.22 17.80 -15.79
N ARG A 32 -0.40 19.08 -15.45
CA ARG A 32 0.60 19.85 -14.68
C ARG A 32 0.74 19.30 -13.27
N GLU A 33 -0.39 19.02 -12.62
CA GLU A 33 -0.42 18.40 -11.29
C GLU A 33 0.25 17.02 -11.30
N ARG A 34 -0.02 16.21 -12.34
CA ARG A 34 0.58 14.88 -12.53
C ARG A 34 2.10 14.94 -12.53
N MET A 35 2.70 15.92 -13.21
CA MET A 35 4.15 16.08 -13.24
C MET A 35 4.73 16.43 -11.87
N THR A 36 4.06 17.29 -11.11
CA THR A 36 4.47 17.66 -9.75
C THR A 36 4.39 16.47 -8.80
N VAL A 37 3.27 15.74 -8.81
CA VAL A 37 3.09 14.57 -7.94
C VAL A 37 4.08 13.46 -8.31
N LYS A 38 4.27 13.18 -9.61
CA LYS A 38 5.24 12.17 -10.05
C LYS A 38 6.65 12.46 -9.53
N LYS A 39 7.09 13.72 -9.57
CA LYS A 39 8.38 14.12 -9.00
C LYS A 39 8.46 13.88 -7.50
N ALA A 40 7.39 14.18 -6.75
CA ALA A 40 7.35 13.94 -5.31
C ALA A 40 7.38 12.43 -4.98
N LEU A 41 6.61 11.61 -5.71
CA LEU A 41 6.54 10.17 -5.51
C LEU A 41 7.89 9.47 -5.77
N HIS A 42 8.64 9.93 -6.78
CA HIS A 42 9.98 9.39 -7.06
C HIS A 42 11.01 9.69 -5.95
N GLY A 43 10.69 10.57 -5.00
CA GLY A 43 11.53 10.80 -3.82
C GLY A 43 11.32 9.81 -2.68
N LEU A 44 10.29 8.95 -2.76
CA LEU A 44 10.01 7.94 -1.74
C LEU A 44 10.84 6.66 -2.00
N PRO A 45 11.28 5.97 -0.93
CA PRO A 45 11.78 4.60 -1.04
C PRO A 45 10.80 3.70 -1.80
N TYR A 46 11.30 2.99 -2.81
CA TYR A 46 10.50 2.11 -3.66
C TYR A 46 10.70 0.65 -3.28
N ILE A 47 9.60 -0.09 -3.14
CA ILE A 47 9.56 -1.54 -2.94
C ILE A 47 8.71 -2.18 -4.03
N GLU A 48 9.10 -3.38 -4.45
CA GLU A 48 8.48 -4.07 -5.60
C GLU A 48 8.19 -5.53 -5.28
N MET A 49 7.19 -6.06 -5.99
CA MET A 49 6.84 -7.48 -6.00
C MET A 49 7.78 -8.27 -6.92
N ASP A 50 8.30 -9.38 -6.43
CA ASP A 50 8.90 -10.44 -7.23
C ASP A 50 7.95 -11.64 -7.34
N ILE A 51 8.41 -12.69 -8.01
CA ILE A 51 7.60 -13.88 -8.32
C ILE A 51 7.03 -14.51 -7.05
N GLU A 52 7.87 -14.68 -6.02
CA GLU A 52 7.45 -15.29 -4.76
C GLU A 52 6.36 -14.46 -4.07
N ARG A 53 6.49 -13.13 -4.09
CA ARG A 53 5.47 -12.24 -3.52
C ARG A 53 4.17 -12.26 -4.34
N TRP A 54 4.24 -12.39 -5.66
CA TRP A 54 3.05 -12.58 -6.50
C TRP A 54 2.32 -13.89 -6.18
N GLU A 55 3.06 -14.98 -5.97
CA GLU A 55 2.50 -16.27 -5.56
C GLU A 55 1.86 -16.20 -4.16
N GLU A 56 2.54 -15.54 -3.21
CA GLU A 56 2.02 -15.31 -1.86
C GLU A 56 0.68 -14.55 -1.88
N ALA A 57 0.58 -13.50 -2.69
CA ALA A 57 -0.67 -12.75 -2.86
C ALA A 57 -1.82 -13.63 -3.37
N GLY A 58 -1.52 -14.52 -4.34
CA GLY A 58 -2.49 -15.49 -4.84
C GLY A 58 -2.99 -16.44 -3.74
N ASN A 59 -2.07 -16.96 -2.93
CA ASN A 59 -2.39 -17.86 -1.82
C ASN A 59 -3.22 -17.17 -0.72
N ILE A 60 -2.85 -15.95 -0.32
CA ILE A 60 -3.61 -15.14 0.64
C ILE A 60 -5.02 -14.85 0.11
N SER A 61 -5.14 -14.44 -1.16
CA SER A 61 -6.44 -14.16 -1.79
C SER A 61 -7.34 -15.39 -1.81
N LEU A 62 -6.81 -16.55 -2.20
CA LEU A 62 -7.55 -17.81 -2.21
C LEU A 62 -8.02 -18.19 -0.79
N GLY A 63 -7.13 -18.06 0.21
CA GLY A 63 -7.43 -18.35 1.61
C GLY A 63 -8.54 -17.47 2.17
N LEU A 64 -8.56 -16.19 1.83
CA LEU A 64 -9.61 -15.25 2.21
C LEU A 64 -10.94 -15.54 1.52
N ARG A 65 -10.92 -15.82 0.20
CA ARG A 65 -12.11 -16.20 -0.56
C ARG A 65 -12.79 -17.45 -0.02
N LYS A 66 -12.01 -18.48 0.36
CA LYS A 66 -12.54 -19.69 1.02
C LYS A 66 -13.26 -19.40 2.35
N LYS A 67 -12.94 -18.28 3.00
CA LYS A 67 -13.59 -17.80 4.24
C LYS A 67 -14.73 -16.80 3.97
N GLY A 68 -15.17 -16.66 2.73
CA GLY A 68 -16.22 -15.72 2.33
C GLY A 68 -15.79 -14.25 2.33
N ARG A 69 -14.47 -13.97 2.35
CA ARG A 69 -13.92 -12.61 2.35
C ARG A 69 -13.36 -12.28 0.98
N LEU A 70 -14.02 -11.38 0.25
CA LEU A 70 -13.55 -10.89 -1.03
C LEU A 70 -12.82 -9.55 -0.81
N ILE A 71 -11.49 -9.57 -0.97
CA ILE A 71 -10.64 -8.38 -0.88
C ILE A 71 -10.05 -8.10 -2.27
N PRO A 72 -10.00 -6.83 -2.73
CA PRO A 72 -9.30 -6.45 -3.95
C PRO A 72 -7.86 -6.98 -3.99
N LEU A 73 -7.41 -7.45 -5.16
CA LEU A 73 -6.04 -7.96 -5.28
C LEU A 73 -4.99 -6.85 -5.04
N THR A 74 -5.29 -5.61 -5.39
CA THR A 74 -4.42 -4.45 -5.13
C THR A 74 -4.14 -4.25 -3.65
N ASP A 75 -5.17 -4.36 -2.79
CA ASP A 75 -5.00 -4.31 -1.32
C ASP A 75 -4.15 -5.49 -0.81
N ILE A 76 -4.34 -6.68 -1.38
CA ILE A 76 -3.53 -7.86 -1.03
C ILE A 76 -2.07 -7.67 -1.44
N PHE A 77 -1.79 -7.09 -2.61
CA PHE A 77 -0.42 -6.80 -3.05
C PHE A 77 0.28 -5.82 -2.10
N VAL A 78 -0.42 -4.76 -1.69
CA VAL A 78 0.10 -3.82 -0.68
C VAL A 78 0.36 -4.53 0.64
N ALA A 79 -0.56 -5.41 1.08
CA ALA A 79 -0.42 -6.14 2.32
C ALA A 79 0.76 -7.13 2.31
N VAL A 80 0.97 -7.86 1.21
CA VAL A 80 2.11 -8.78 1.05
C VAL A 80 3.43 -8.03 1.16
N LEU A 81 3.58 -6.89 0.47
CA LEU A 81 4.78 -6.06 0.59
C LEU A 81 4.98 -5.56 2.03
N ALA A 82 3.92 -5.10 2.69
CA ALA A 82 4.01 -4.64 4.06
C ALA A 82 4.45 -5.77 5.02
N ILE A 83 3.90 -6.97 4.86
CA ILE A 83 4.27 -8.14 5.67
C ILE A 83 5.73 -8.52 5.41
N HIS A 84 6.13 -8.63 4.14
CA HIS A 84 7.47 -9.04 3.74
C HIS A 84 8.56 -8.10 4.28
N TYR A 85 8.35 -6.78 4.16
CA TYR A 85 9.30 -5.76 4.60
C TYR A 85 9.10 -5.34 6.07
N ASN A 86 8.23 -6.03 6.83
CA ASN A 86 7.90 -5.71 8.22
C ASN A 86 7.49 -4.23 8.42
N LEU A 87 6.62 -3.75 7.54
CA LEU A 87 6.09 -2.38 7.52
C LEU A 87 4.66 -2.34 8.06
N GLU A 88 4.26 -1.15 8.50
CA GLU A 88 2.89 -0.87 8.90
C GLU A 88 2.11 -0.24 7.74
N VAL A 89 0.86 -0.67 7.55
CA VAL A 89 -0.06 -0.03 6.60
C VAL A 89 -0.85 1.06 7.31
N PHE A 90 -0.75 2.29 6.82
CA PHE A 90 -1.65 3.38 7.21
C PHE A 90 -2.82 3.46 6.24
N THR A 91 -4.02 3.13 6.72
CA THR A 91 -5.21 3.03 5.86
C THR A 91 -6.47 3.42 6.62
N LEU A 92 -7.50 3.83 5.87
CA LEU A 92 -8.88 3.96 6.35
C LEU A 92 -9.75 2.77 5.93
N ASP A 93 -9.21 1.86 5.11
CA ASP A 93 -9.93 0.70 4.60
C ASP A 93 -9.89 -0.45 5.62
N VAL A 94 -11.09 -0.91 6.00
CA VAL A 94 -11.28 -2.03 6.92
C VAL A 94 -10.84 -3.37 6.32
N HIS A 95 -10.70 -3.47 5.00
CA HIS A 95 -10.23 -4.69 4.33
C HIS A 95 -8.89 -5.16 4.85
N PHE A 96 -7.94 -4.25 5.10
CA PHE A 96 -6.62 -4.63 5.61
C PHE A 96 -6.72 -5.35 6.96
N GLN A 97 -7.68 -5.02 7.82
CA GLN A 97 -7.89 -5.69 9.11
C GLN A 97 -8.24 -7.18 8.96
N LEU A 98 -8.72 -7.59 7.78
CA LEU A 98 -9.09 -8.97 7.48
C LEU A 98 -7.90 -9.80 6.99
N ILE A 99 -6.78 -9.17 6.63
CA ILE A 99 -5.60 -9.82 6.05
C ILE A 99 -4.69 -10.34 7.18
N PRO A 100 -4.41 -11.66 7.24
CA PRO A 100 -3.56 -12.23 8.28
C PRO A 100 -2.13 -11.69 8.22
N GLY A 101 -1.51 -11.47 9.40
CA GLY A 101 -0.09 -11.07 9.51
C GLY A 101 0.17 -9.58 9.28
N ILE A 102 -0.82 -8.79 8.87
CA ILE A 102 -0.64 -7.37 8.64
C ILE A 102 -0.42 -6.59 9.94
N SER A 103 0.46 -5.59 9.89
CA SER A 103 0.58 -4.57 10.93
C SER A 103 -0.08 -3.28 10.45
N LEU A 104 -0.97 -2.71 11.25
CA LEU A 104 -1.65 -1.45 10.94
C LEU A 104 -1.06 -0.31 11.76
N PHE A 105 -0.70 0.77 11.08
CA PHE A 105 -0.20 1.98 11.73
C PHE A 105 -1.34 2.62 12.52
N LYS A 106 -1.23 2.60 13.85
CA LYS A 106 -2.10 3.38 14.74
C LYS A 106 -1.40 4.71 14.97
N GLY A 107 -1.99 5.81 14.48
CA GLY A 107 -1.45 7.14 14.71
C GLY A 107 -1.16 7.36 16.20
N GLN A 108 -0.09 8.08 16.52
CA GLN A 108 0.11 8.57 17.89
C GLN A 108 -1.15 9.37 18.27
N ALA A 109 -1.78 8.97 19.37
CA ALA A 109 -2.88 9.70 19.98
C ALA A 109 -2.46 11.14 20.34
#